data_AF-A0A090ZGP1-F1
#
_entry.id   AF-A0A090ZGP1-F1
#
_cell.length_a   1.000
_cell.length_b   1.000
_cell.length_c   1.000
_cell.angle_alpha   90.00
_cell.angle_beta   90.00
_cell.angle_gamma   90.00
#
_symmetry.space_group_name_H-M   'P 1'
#
loop_
_entity.id
_entity.type
_entity.pdbx_description
1 polymer ?
#
loop_
_entity_poly.entity_id
_entity_poly.type
_entity_poly.pdbx_seq_one_letter_code
_entity_poly.pdbx_strand_id
1 'polypeptide(L)'
;MNFVKVTEVCEDPDGLGETSVLVYDGVKLSGNIAVYVDRSGTGTYLVVERVIETESGLRTVSDPGSVLFDANLPQKLTIQEIAAMTALEILEVLAYAGNH
;
A
#
# COMPACT_ATOMS: atom_id res chain seq x y z
N MET A 1 -13.28 -10.66 -1.26
CA MET A 1 -12.25 -9.62 -1.04
C MET A 1 -12.87 -8.26 -1.26
N ASN A 2 -12.50 -7.28 -0.45
CA ASN A 2 -13.02 -5.92 -0.56
C ASN A 2 -11.95 -5.02 -1.18
N PHE A 3 -12.00 -4.85 -2.51
CA PHE A 3 -11.12 -3.93 -3.21
C PHE A 3 -11.52 -2.50 -2.89
N VAL A 4 -10.54 -1.68 -2.57
CA VAL A 4 -10.72 -0.33 -2.04
C VAL A 4 -9.72 0.62 -2.65
N LYS A 5 -10.00 1.92 -2.53
CA LYS A 5 -9.02 2.97 -2.74
C LYS A 5 -8.51 3.42 -1.38
N VAL A 6 -7.19 3.49 -1.22
CA VAL A 6 -6.54 4.02 -0.02
C VAL A 6 -5.95 5.38 -0.39
N THR A 7 -6.38 6.41 0.33
CA THR A 7 -5.91 7.77 0.13
C THR A 7 -4.80 8.10 1.11
N GLU A 8 -3.68 8.58 0.60
CA GLU A 8 -2.62 9.19 1.39
C GLU A 8 -2.64 10.70 1.16
N VAL A 9 -2.52 11.44 2.25
CA VAL A 9 -2.46 12.90 2.23
C VAL A 9 -1.06 13.25 2.70
N CYS A 10 -0.21 13.64 1.76
CA CYS A 10 1.17 14.02 2.07
C CYS A 10 1.18 15.52 2.37
N GLU A 11 1.48 15.87 3.62
CA GLU A 11 1.67 17.25 4.02
C GLU A 11 2.96 17.77 3.37
N ASP A 12 2.91 19.00 2.87
CA ASP A 12 4.11 19.68 2.40
C ASP A 12 5.04 19.90 3.61
N PRO A 13 6.28 19.35 3.60
CA PRO A 13 7.21 19.51 4.71
C PRO A 13 7.51 20.99 5.03
N ASP A 14 7.32 21.89 4.06
CA ASP A 14 7.60 23.32 4.23
C ASP A 14 6.35 24.14 4.58
N GLY A 15 5.14 23.54 4.54
CA GLY A 15 3.87 24.18 4.89
C GLY A 15 3.46 25.37 4.00
N LEU A 16 4.10 25.53 2.83
CA LEU A 16 3.93 26.68 1.94
C LEU A 16 3.26 26.32 0.60
N GLY A 17 3.03 25.03 0.34
CA GLY A 17 2.52 24.48 -0.91
C GLY A 17 1.22 23.67 -0.78
N GLU A 18 0.78 23.14 -1.91
CA GLU A 18 -0.46 22.35 -2.03
C GLU A 18 -0.28 20.97 -1.39
N THR A 19 -1.21 20.58 -0.52
CA THR A 19 -1.32 19.21 -0.02
C THR A 19 -1.45 18.25 -1.19
N SER A 20 -0.53 17.30 -1.32
CA SER A 20 -0.63 16.29 -2.36
C SER A 20 -1.46 15.11 -1.87
N VAL A 21 -2.32 14.60 -2.76
CA VAL A 21 -3.22 13.49 -2.48
C VAL A 21 -2.86 12.34 -3.40
N LEU A 22 -2.38 11.24 -2.81
CA LEU A 22 -2.08 10.01 -3.52
C LEU A 22 -3.21 9.01 -3.28
N VAL A 23 -3.57 8.24 -4.32
CA VAL A 23 -4.65 7.27 -4.26
C VAL A 23 -4.16 5.93 -4.78
N TYR A 24 -4.18 4.93 -3.91
CA TYR A 24 -3.68 3.59 -4.20
C TYR A 24 -4.81 2.59 -4.36
N ASP A 25 -4.58 1.59 -5.22
CA ASP A 25 -5.40 0.40 -5.29
C ASP A 25 -5.05 -0.54 -4.13
N GLY A 26 -6.07 -0.98 -3.39
CA GLY A 26 -5.88 -1.79 -2.20
C GLY A 26 -6.94 -2.85 -1.98
N VAL A 27 -6.69 -3.69 -0.96
CA VAL A 27 -7.63 -4.64 -0.38
C VAL A 27 -7.75 -4.31 1.10
N LYS A 28 -8.97 -4.06 1.56
CA LYS A 28 -9.25 -3.93 2.99
C LYS A 28 -9.23 -5.32 3.63
N LEU A 29 -8.39 -5.48 4.65
CA LEU A 29 -8.38 -6.67 5.51
C LEU A 29 -9.41 -6.49 6.64
N SER A 30 -9.33 -7.30 7.69
CA SER A 30 -10.19 -7.15 8.86
C SER A 30 -9.85 -5.89 9.65
N GLY A 31 -10.89 -5.17 10.10
CA GLY A 31 -10.73 -4.00 10.97
C GLY A 31 -10.13 -2.80 10.24
N ASN A 32 -9.12 -2.19 10.85
CA ASN A 32 -8.49 -0.95 10.41
C ASN A 32 -7.18 -1.23 9.67
N ILE A 33 -7.11 -2.27 8.84
CA ILE A 33 -5.89 -2.67 8.13
C ILE A 33 -6.22 -2.80 6.64
N ALA A 34 -5.35 -2.26 5.79
CA ALA A 34 -5.41 -2.44 4.35
C ALA A 34 -4.05 -2.84 3.79
N VAL A 35 -4.10 -3.58 2.68
CA VAL A 35 -2.95 -3.80 1.80
C VAL A 35 -3.14 -2.93 0.58
N TYR A 36 -2.14 -2.17 0.17
CA TYR A 36 -2.18 -1.41 -1.08
C TYR A 36 -0.85 -1.49 -1.80
N VAL A 37 -0.85 -1.07 -3.07
CA VAL A 37 0.34 -1.06 -3.89
C VAL A 37 0.59 0.32 -4.48
N ASP A 38 1.84 0.75 -4.41
CA ASP A 38 2.38 1.79 -5.29
C ASP A 38 3.15 1.15 -6.44
N ARG A 39 2.83 1.59 -7.65
CA ARG A 39 3.47 1.14 -8.90
C ARG A 39 4.14 2.31 -9.62
N SER A 40 4.46 3.40 -8.94
CA SER A 40 5.18 4.56 -9.48
C SER A 40 6.65 4.26 -9.80
N GLY A 41 7.30 3.39 -9.01
CA GLY A 41 8.74 3.07 -9.10
C GLY A 41 9.14 2.15 -10.26
N THR A 42 10.22 1.38 -10.10
CA THR A 42 10.64 0.35 -11.10
C THR A 42 9.90 -0.98 -10.91
N GLY A 43 9.50 -1.30 -9.68
CA GLY A 43 8.71 -2.47 -9.32
C GLY A 43 7.35 -2.10 -8.72
N THR A 44 6.85 -2.97 -7.84
CA THR A 44 5.65 -2.73 -7.03
C THR A 44 6.05 -2.61 -5.57
N TYR A 45 5.77 -1.46 -4.97
CA TYR A 45 5.89 -1.27 -3.53
C TYR A 45 4.58 -1.71 -2.88
N LEU A 46 4.61 -2.81 -2.14
CA LEU A 46 3.47 -3.34 -1.41
C LEU A 46 3.54 -2.85 0.02
N VAL A 47 2.43 -2.32 0.53
CA VAL A 47 2.33 -1.81 1.89
C VAL A 47 1.13 -2.43 2.59
N VAL A 48 1.33 -2.87 3.82
CA VAL A 48 0.30 -3.26 4.78
C VAL A 48 0.30 -2.22 5.89
N GLU A 49 -0.77 -1.45 5.98
CA GLU A 49 -0.87 -0.31 6.90
C GLU A 49 -2.19 -0.31 7.65
N ARG A 50 -2.19 0.32 8.82
CA ARG A 50 -3.40 0.75 9.49
C ARG A 50 -4.07 1.89 8.72
N VAL A 51 -5.37 1.76 8.48
CA VAL A 51 -6.19 2.77 7.80
C VAL A 51 -7.38 3.19 8.64
N ILE A 52 -7.85 4.42 8.43
CA ILE A 52 -9.09 4.93 9.01
C ILE A 52 -10.16 5.05 7.95
N GLU A 53 -11.41 4.85 8.34
CA GLU A 53 -12.57 5.19 7.52
C GLU A 53 -12.92 6.66 7.72
N THR A 54 -13.08 7.38 6.62
CA THR A 54 -13.56 8.76 6.55
C THR A 54 -14.78 8.82 5.63
N GLU A 55 -15.46 9.96 5.58
CA GLU A 55 -16.56 10.19 4.63
C GLU A 55 -16.13 10.04 3.17
N SER A 56 -14.83 10.21 2.88
CA SER A 56 -14.24 10.11 1.54
C SER A 56 -13.67 8.74 1.20
N GLY A 57 -13.69 7.77 2.13
CA GLY A 57 -13.16 6.42 1.93
C GLY A 57 -12.12 6.01 2.96
N LEU A 58 -11.15 5.17 2.57
CA LEU A 58 -10.06 4.75 3.45
C LEU A 58 -8.88 5.71 3.32
N ARG A 59 -8.30 6.10 4.45
CA ARG A 59 -7.13 6.97 4.51
C ARG A 59 -6.00 6.33 5.32
N THR A 60 -4.76 6.53 4.89
CA THR A 60 -3.55 6.20 5.67
C THR A 60 -3.48 7.03 6.95
N VAL A 61 -2.69 6.58 7.91
CA VAL A 61 -2.46 7.29 9.17
C VAL A 61 -0.99 7.67 9.26
N SER A 62 -0.70 8.96 9.44
CA SER A 62 0.69 9.46 9.51
C SER A 62 1.38 9.22 10.87
N ASP A 63 0.82 8.35 11.71
CA ASP A 63 1.35 8.07 13.04
C ASP A 63 2.49 7.03 13.00
N PRO A 64 3.53 7.15 13.83
CA PRO A 64 4.55 6.12 13.97
C PRO A 64 3.94 4.73 14.24
N GLY A 65 4.28 3.74 13.41
CA GLY A 65 3.75 2.38 13.53
C GLY A 65 2.42 2.14 12.84
N SER A 66 1.96 3.07 12.00
CA SER A 66 0.86 2.83 11.06
C SER A 66 1.22 1.74 10.05
N VAL A 67 2.42 1.81 9.47
CA VAL A 67 2.99 0.79 8.57
C VAL A 67 3.35 -0.44 9.37
N LEU A 68 2.70 -1.55 9.03
CA LEU A 68 2.90 -2.85 9.69
C LEU A 68 3.90 -3.72 8.95
N PHE A 69 3.92 -3.59 7.62
CA PHE A 69 4.82 -4.29 6.73
C PHE A 69 4.89 -3.57 5.39
N ASP A 70 6.07 -3.53 4.78
CA ASP A 70 6.27 -3.06 3.43
C ASP A 70 7.31 -3.90 2.70
N ALA A 71 7.19 -3.97 1.37
CA ALA A 71 8.12 -4.71 0.54
C ALA A 71 8.20 -4.13 -0.87
N ASN A 72 9.41 -4.17 -1.44
CA ASN A 72 9.64 -3.87 -2.85
C ASN A 72 9.63 -5.17 -3.64
N LEU A 73 8.59 -5.38 -4.44
CA LEU A 73 8.52 -6.49 -5.39
C LEU A 73 9.18 -6.07 -6.70
N PRO A 74 10.07 -6.88 -7.28
CA PRO A 74 10.80 -6.52 -8.50
C PRO A 74 9.90 -6.42 -9.74
N GLN A 75 8.70 -6.99 -9.68
CA GLN A 75 7.74 -7.04 -10.77
C GLN A 75 6.65 -5.98 -10.59
N LYS A 76 6.07 -5.54 -11.71
CA LYS A 76 4.91 -4.62 -11.76
C LYS A 76 3.60 -5.39 -11.58
N LEU A 77 3.25 -5.68 -10.34
CA LEU A 77 2.03 -6.39 -9.95
C LEU A 77 0.93 -5.42 -9.49
N THR A 78 -0.29 -5.62 -9.97
CA THR A 78 -1.54 -5.01 -9.49
C THR A 78 -1.96 -5.58 -8.15
N ILE A 79 -2.83 -4.87 -7.42
CA ILE A 79 -3.41 -5.41 -6.19
C ILE A 79 -4.26 -6.66 -6.48
N GLN A 80 -4.91 -6.74 -7.63
CA GLN A 80 -5.72 -7.90 -8.03
C GLN A 80 -4.85 -9.14 -8.27
N GLU A 81 -3.68 -8.99 -8.91
CA GLU A 81 -2.72 -10.08 -9.10
C GLU A 81 -2.19 -10.57 -7.74
N ILE A 82 -1.79 -9.66 -6.86
CA ILE A 82 -1.30 -10.03 -5.52
C ILE A 82 -2.41 -10.71 -4.69
N ALA A 83 -3.63 -10.20 -4.78
CA ALA A 83 -4.79 -10.79 -4.10
C ALA A 83 -5.17 -12.18 -4.62
N ALA A 84 -4.82 -12.49 -5.88
CA ALA A 84 -5.03 -13.80 -6.48
C ALA A 84 -3.89 -14.80 -6.14
N MET A 85 -2.74 -14.31 -5.65
CA MET A 85 -1.61 -15.16 -5.28
C MET A 85 -1.87 -15.89 -3.96
N THR A 86 -1.38 -17.11 -3.90
CA THR A 86 -1.20 -17.87 -2.66
C THR A 86 -0.07 -17.26 -1.83
N ALA A 87 -0.06 -17.58 -0.53
CA ALA A 87 1.01 -17.15 0.35
C ALA A 87 2.39 -17.66 -0.12
N LEU A 88 2.46 -18.84 -0.75
CA LEU A 88 3.72 -19.39 -1.25
C LEU A 88 4.25 -18.60 -2.45
N GLU A 89 3.39 -18.26 -3.41
CA GLU A 89 3.77 -17.43 -4.57
C GLU A 89 4.28 -16.05 -4.12
N ILE A 90 3.65 -15.45 -3.11
CA ILE A 90 4.12 -14.17 -2.54
C ILE A 90 5.51 -14.34 -1.91
N LEU A 91 5.74 -15.43 -1.16
CA LEU A 91 7.06 -15.70 -0.56
C LEU A 91 8.14 -15.92 -1.61
N GLU A 92 7.82 -16.60 -2.72
CA GLU A 92 8.75 -16.77 -3.84
C GLU A 92 9.14 -15.42 -4.44
N VAL A 93 8.16 -14.56 -4.75
CA VAL A 93 8.43 -13.20 -5.30
C VAL A 93 9.28 -12.37 -4.34
N LEU A 94 9.01 -12.45 -3.03
CA LEU A 94 9.79 -11.76 -2.00
C LEU A 94 11.21 -12.30 -1.86
N ALA A 95 11.40 -13.62 -1.96
CA ALA A 95 12.72 -14.25 -1.89
C ALA A 95 13.63 -13.84 -3.08
N TYR A 96 13.04 -13.57 -4.25
CA TYR A 96 13.79 -13.02 -5.39
C TYR A 96 14.20 -11.56 -5.20
N ALA A 97 13.49 -10.77 -4.39
CA ALA A 97 13.78 -9.37 -4.14
C ALA A 97 15.06 -9.15 -3.30
N GLY A 98 15.44 -10.12 -2.45
CA GLY A 98 16.59 -10.01 -1.54
C GLY A 98 17.93 -10.47 -2.09
N ASN A 99 18.01 -10.89 -3.35
CA ASN A 99 19.21 -11.51 -3.96
C ASN A 99 19.93 -10.61 -4.99
N HIS A 100 19.73 -9.28 -4.96
CA HIS A 100 20.39 -8.33 -5.85
C HIS A 100 21.01 -7.15 -5.09
#